data_AF-A0A8J4SQQ9-F1
#
_entry.id   AF-A0A8J4SQQ9-F1
#
_cell.length_a   1.000
_cell.length_b   1.000
_cell.length_c   1.000
_cell.angle_alpha   90.00
_cell.angle_beta   90.00
_cell.angle_gamma   90.00
#
_symmetry.space_group_name_H-M   'P 1'
#
loop_
_entity.id
_entity.type
_entity.pdbx_description
1 polymer ?
#
loop_
_entity_poly.entity_id
_entity_poly.type
_entity_poly.pdbx_seq_one_letter_code
_entity_poly.pdbx_strand_id
1 'polypeptide(L)'
;MRIVTDILHGQAKWTDLLERYDVRNQYRHFILLTLNAVSREELNVVGGLVDSRLRDLAQLLEDNAYIHSTRISPVQSSHSSNSSGTPTQLDSNPRRQWLVAMDIEPGPVLPSGGRGPRPVNITGCLSTFYQILRERDAYTNFGEKLTYVYLKRPQTMHFRLY
;
A
#
# COMPACT_ATOMS: atom_id res chain seq x y z
N MET A 1 -21.54 -12.34 -1.10
CA MET A 1 -22.75 -12.36 -1.96
C MET A 1 -23.99 -12.07 -1.12
N ARG A 2 -24.16 -10.83 -0.63
CA ARG A 2 -25.32 -10.48 0.22
C ARG A 2 -26.03 -9.22 -0.25
N ILE A 3 -25.25 -8.21 -0.67
CA ILE A 3 -25.80 -6.94 -1.17
C ILE A 3 -26.70 -7.06 -2.41
N VAL A 4 -26.39 -7.95 -3.36
CA VAL A 4 -27.27 -8.17 -4.54
C VAL A 4 -28.61 -8.77 -4.10
N THR A 5 -28.59 -9.73 -3.18
CA THR A 5 -29.79 -10.30 -2.59
C THR A 5 -30.58 -9.22 -1.87
N ASP A 6 -29.94 -8.38 -1.06
CA ASP A 6 -30.59 -7.30 -0.32
C ASP A 6 -31.21 -6.26 -1.27
N ILE A 7 -30.56 -5.95 -2.41
CA ILE A 7 -31.11 -5.08 -3.47
C ILE A 7 -32.37 -5.70 -4.07
N LEU A 8 -32.34 -6.99 -4.43
CA LEU A 8 -33.50 -7.68 -5.00
C LEU A 8 -34.70 -7.72 -4.04
N HIS A 9 -34.45 -7.71 -2.73
CA HIS A 9 -35.49 -7.64 -1.69
C HIS A 9 -35.84 -6.19 -1.27
N GLY A 10 -35.32 -5.18 -1.96
CA GLY A 10 -35.57 -3.76 -1.66
C GLY A 10 -34.96 -3.26 -0.35
N GLN A 11 -34.03 -4.01 0.25
CA GLN A 11 -33.35 -3.69 1.51
C GLN A 11 -32.05 -2.89 1.30
N ALA A 12 -31.61 -2.75 0.05
CA ALA A 12 -30.45 -1.96 -0.34
C ALA A 12 -30.68 -1.32 -1.71
N LYS A 13 -29.87 -0.31 -2.04
CA LYS A 13 -29.87 0.38 -3.33
C LYS A 13 -28.69 -0.08 -4.18
N TRP A 14 -28.83 0.01 -5.50
CA TRP A 14 -27.71 -0.23 -6.42
C TRP A 14 -26.50 0.68 -6.16
N THR A 15 -26.72 1.88 -5.60
CA THR A 15 -25.64 2.79 -5.19
C THR A 15 -24.76 2.20 -4.09
N ASP A 16 -25.31 1.32 -3.25
CA ASP A 16 -24.59 0.72 -2.11
C ASP A 16 -23.62 -0.36 -2.60
N LEU A 17 -23.92 -1.00 -3.74
CA LEU A 17 -22.98 -1.90 -4.44
C LEU A 17 -21.76 -1.13 -4.98
N LEU A 18 -21.93 0.15 -5.29
CA LEU A 18 -20.91 1.03 -5.85
C LEU A 18 -20.15 1.81 -4.78
N GLU A 19 -20.41 1.55 -3.49
CA GLU A 19 -19.66 2.15 -2.41
C GLU A 19 -18.16 1.84 -2.59
N ARG A 20 -17.32 2.88 -2.44
CA ARG A 20 -15.90 2.74 -2.69
C ARG A 20 -15.30 1.79 -1.66
N TYR A 21 -14.63 0.76 -2.17
CA TYR A 21 -13.86 -0.14 -1.34
C TYR A 21 -12.69 0.61 -0.72
N ASP A 22 -12.63 0.64 0.61
CA ASP A 22 -11.48 1.14 1.35
C ASP A 22 -10.77 -0.02 2.07
N VAL A 23 -9.56 -0.33 1.61
CA VAL A 23 -8.72 -1.39 2.20
C VAL A 23 -8.49 -1.18 3.71
N ARG A 24 -8.54 0.08 4.18
CA ARG A 24 -8.34 0.40 5.60
C ARG A 24 -9.48 -0.09 6.49
N ASN A 25 -10.64 -0.42 5.93
CA ASN A 25 -11.75 -0.95 6.69
C ASN A 25 -11.53 -2.39 7.15
N GLN A 26 -10.80 -3.18 6.36
CA GLN A 26 -10.57 -4.61 6.60
C GLN A 26 -9.22 -4.89 7.25
N TYR A 27 -8.21 -4.08 6.98
CA TYR A 27 -6.84 -4.33 7.40
C TYR A 27 -6.39 -3.42 8.55
N ARG A 28 -5.50 -3.94 9.41
CA ARG A 28 -4.96 -3.19 10.57
C ARG A 28 -3.50 -2.79 10.41
N HIS A 29 -2.76 -3.47 9.54
CA HIS A 29 -1.32 -3.36 9.37
C HIS A 29 -1.00 -3.04 7.93
N PHE A 30 -0.09 -2.08 7.71
CA PHE A 30 0.23 -1.57 6.39
C PHE A 30 1.73 -1.32 6.26
N ILE A 31 2.24 -1.43 5.03
CA ILE A 31 3.50 -0.86 4.60
C ILE A 31 3.17 0.27 3.64
N LEU A 32 3.66 1.47 3.91
CA LEU A 32 3.66 2.56 2.94
C LEU A 32 4.96 2.50 2.15
N LEU A 33 4.87 2.11 0.88
CA LEU A 33 5.98 2.23 -0.07
C LEU A 33 5.95 3.62 -0.69
N THR A 34 7.11 4.28 -0.74
CA THR A 34 7.26 5.61 -1.34
C THR A 34 8.43 5.62 -2.30
N LEU A 35 8.13 5.82 -3.58
CA LEU A 35 9.13 6.08 -4.61
C LEU A 35 9.33 7.59 -4.73
N ASN A 36 10.56 8.05 -4.53
CA ASN A 36 11.00 9.41 -4.78
C ASN A 36 11.82 9.45 -6.07
N ALA A 37 11.41 10.30 -7.01
CA ALA A 37 12.08 10.48 -8.30
C ALA A 37 12.59 11.92 -8.42
N VAL A 38 13.64 12.15 -9.21
CA VAL A 38 14.18 13.49 -9.47
C VAL A 38 13.43 14.19 -10.61
N SER A 39 12.70 13.44 -11.44
CA SER A 39 11.89 13.98 -12.53
C SER A 39 10.59 13.22 -12.70
N ARG A 40 9.61 13.84 -13.38
CA ARG A 40 8.32 13.19 -13.65
C ARG A 40 8.46 12.03 -14.63
N GLU A 41 9.40 12.14 -15.56
CA GLU A 41 9.72 11.07 -16.52
C GLU A 41 10.29 9.86 -15.80
N GLU A 42 11.26 10.05 -14.90
CA GLU A 42 11.77 8.97 -14.05
C GLU A 42 10.64 8.37 -13.21
N LEU A 43 9.78 9.20 -12.60
CA LEU A 43 8.65 8.70 -11.81
C LEU A 43 7.72 7.81 -12.65
N ASN A 44 7.53 8.13 -13.93
CA ASN A 44 6.69 7.34 -14.82
C ASN A 44 7.35 5.99 -15.18
N VAL A 45 8.63 6.01 -15.54
CA VAL A 45 9.38 4.81 -15.94
C VAL A 45 9.60 3.89 -14.74
N VAL A 46 10.25 4.40 -13.69
CA VAL A 46 10.57 3.63 -12.48
C VAL A 46 9.30 3.29 -11.71
N GLY A 47 8.35 4.21 -11.61
CA GLY A 47 7.06 3.94 -10.98
C GLY A 47 6.28 2.85 -11.71
N GLY A 48 6.29 2.83 -13.04
CA GLY A 48 5.67 1.77 -13.84
C GLY A 48 6.32 0.40 -13.62
N LEU A 49 7.65 0.36 -13.48
CA LEU A 49 8.36 -0.87 -13.11
C LEU A 49 7.94 -1.37 -11.73
N VAL A 50 7.92 -0.49 -10.72
CA VAL A 50 7.47 -0.85 -9.37
C VAL A 50 6.02 -1.35 -9.41
N ASP A 51 5.11 -0.62 -10.06
CA ASP A 51 3.70 -1.00 -10.24
C ASP A 51 3.56 -2.43 -10.80
N SER A 52 4.36 -2.77 -11.82
CA SER A 52 4.34 -4.10 -12.45
C SER A 52 4.81 -5.24 -11.54
N ARG A 53 5.56 -4.92 -10.48
CA ARG A 53 6.20 -5.88 -9.56
C ARG A 53 5.59 -5.92 -8.17
N LEU A 54 4.70 -5.00 -7.81
CA LEU A 54 4.05 -5.02 -6.50
C LEU A 54 3.33 -6.34 -6.20
N ARG A 55 2.87 -7.07 -7.22
CA ARG A 55 2.29 -8.41 -7.05
C ARG A 55 3.32 -9.44 -6.56
N ASP A 56 4.58 -9.34 -6.99
CA ASP A 56 5.67 -10.19 -6.51
C ASP A 56 5.91 -9.92 -5.01
N LEU A 57 5.88 -8.66 -4.58
CA LEU A 57 5.94 -8.31 -3.14
C LEU A 57 4.75 -8.88 -2.36
N ALA A 58 3.52 -8.77 -2.89
CA ALA A 58 2.35 -9.32 -2.22
C ALA A 58 2.47 -10.83 -2.02
N GLN A 59 2.95 -11.56 -3.03
CA GLN A 59 3.20 -13.00 -2.93
C GLN A 59 4.26 -13.30 -1.86
N LEU A 60 5.40 -12.60 -1.88
CA LEU A 60 6.47 -12.79 -0.89
C LEU A 60 5.99 -12.54 0.55
N LEU A 61 5.05 -11.60 0.73
CA LEU A 61 4.43 -11.35 2.03
C LEU A 61 3.44 -12.46 2.40
N GLU A 62 2.60 -12.92 1.48
CA GLU A 62 1.63 -14.00 1.72
C GLU A 62 2.29 -15.37 1.95
N ASP A 63 3.52 -15.58 1.45
CA ASP A 63 4.34 -16.77 1.75
C ASP A 63 4.92 -16.72 3.19
N ASN A 64 4.82 -15.59 3.88
CA ASN A 64 5.22 -15.48 5.28
C ASN A 64 4.19 -16.19 6.18
N ALA A 65 4.66 -17.04 7.09
CA ALA A 65 3.83 -17.94 7.91
C ALA A 65 2.66 -17.28 8.66
N TYR A 66 2.71 -15.96 8.90
CA TYR A 66 1.74 -15.23 9.70
C TYR A 66 0.95 -14.16 8.94
N ILE A 67 1.11 -14.06 7.61
CA ILE A 67 0.38 -13.11 6.77
C ILE A 67 -0.57 -13.92 5.88
N HIS A 68 -1.88 -13.78 6.10
CA HIS A 68 -2.88 -14.56 5.37
C HIS A 68 -3.25 -13.96 4.02
N SER A 69 -3.23 -12.63 3.91
CA SER A 69 -3.53 -11.95 2.67
C SER A 69 -2.92 -10.56 2.62
N THR A 70 -2.62 -10.11 1.40
CA THR A 70 -2.10 -8.78 1.11
C THR A 70 -3.01 -8.06 0.12
N ARG A 71 -3.18 -6.76 0.31
CA ARG A 71 -3.90 -5.87 -0.62
C ARG A 71 -3.09 -4.63 -0.89
N ILE A 72 -3.00 -4.24 -2.16
CA ILE A 72 -2.25 -3.08 -2.59
C ILE A 72 -3.22 -2.01 -3.05
N SER A 73 -3.04 -0.79 -2.54
CA SER A 73 -3.83 0.37 -2.94
C SER A 73 -2.90 1.54 -3.25
N PRO A 74 -2.95 2.08 -4.48
CA PRO A 74 -2.20 3.30 -4.81
C PRO A 74 -2.73 4.47 -3.98
N VAL A 75 -1.82 5.31 -3.50
CA VAL A 75 -2.15 6.53 -2.78
C VAL A 75 -2.26 7.66 -3.80
N GLN A 76 -3.36 8.41 -3.73
CA GLN A 76 -3.55 9.61 -4.54
C GLN A 76 -2.50 10.65 -4.16
N SER A 77 -1.69 11.03 -5.14
CA SER A 77 -0.85 12.21 -5.03
C SER A 77 -1.79 13.41 -4.85
N SER A 78 -1.61 14.20 -3.79
CA SER A 78 -2.23 15.51 -3.66
C SER A 78 -1.66 16.42 -4.75
N HIS A 79 -2.17 16.29 -5.97
CA HIS A 79 -1.93 17.27 -7.01
C HIS A 79 -2.61 18.55 -6.55
N SER A 80 -1.81 19.58 -6.27
CA SER A 80 -2.26 20.97 -6.26
C SER A 80 -2.81 21.28 -7.66
N SER A 81 -4.08 20.96 -7.85
CA SER A 81 -4.89 21.64 -8.85
C SER A 81 -5.01 23.07 -8.33
N ASN A 82 -4.19 23.98 -8.86
CA ASN A 82 -4.55 25.38 -9.05
C ASN A 82 -3.58 26.05 -10.03
N SER A 83 -4.07 26.16 -11.26
CA SER A 83 -3.84 27.26 -12.16
C SER A 83 -4.14 28.61 -11.48
N SER A 84 -3.13 29.24 -10.90
CA SER A 84 -3.11 30.69 -10.63
C SER A 84 -1.69 31.09 -10.28
N GLY A 85 -1.12 31.99 -11.07
CA GLY A 85 0.29 32.35 -11.02
C GLY A 85 0.75 32.87 -9.66
N THR A 86 1.70 32.13 -9.07
CA THR A 86 2.78 32.61 -8.21
C THR A 86 3.79 31.46 -8.07
N PRO A 87 5.06 31.61 -8.49
CA PRO A 87 6.07 30.55 -8.36
C PRO A 87 6.65 30.58 -6.95
N THR A 88 5.92 30.01 -6.00
CA THR A 88 6.40 29.85 -4.63
C THR A 88 5.95 28.51 -4.07
N GLN A 89 6.67 27.44 -4.43
CA GLN A 89 7.14 26.46 -3.45
C GLN A 89 8.23 25.55 -4.04
N LEU A 90 9.42 25.76 -3.50
CA LEU A 90 10.62 24.91 -3.58
C LEU A 90 10.28 23.43 -3.29
N ASP A 91 10.96 22.55 -4.02
CA ASP A 91 11.49 21.27 -3.51
C ASP A 91 10.51 20.25 -2.91
N SER A 92 9.63 19.68 -3.73
CA SER A 92 9.30 18.28 -3.50
C SER A 92 9.48 17.48 -4.79
N ASN A 93 10.54 16.67 -4.77
CA ASN A 93 10.80 15.68 -5.80
C ASN A 93 9.51 14.87 -6.09
N PRO A 94 9.16 14.64 -7.37
CA PRO A 94 7.96 13.89 -7.73
C PRO A 94 7.98 12.52 -7.05
N ARG A 95 6.87 12.17 -6.38
CA ARG A 95 6.73 10.91 -5.64
C ARG A 95 5.48 10.13 -6.02
N ARG A 96 5.56 8.80 -5.85
CA ARG A 96 4.44 7.86 -5.99
C ARG A 96 4.43 6.95 -4.76
N GLN A 97 3.24 6.65 -4.25
CA GLN A 97 3.09 5.94 -2.99
C GLN A 97 2.04 4.83 -3.11
N TRP A 98 2.26 3.75 -2.37
CA TRP A 98 1.38 2.60 -2.30
C TRP A 98 1.21 2.14 -0.86
N LEU A 99 -0.03 1.87 -0.46
CA LEU A 99 -0.31 1.13 0.76
C LEU A 99 -0.39 -0.35 0.44
N VAL A 100 0.45 -1.13 1.11
CA VAL A 100 0.42 -2.60 1.11
C VAL A 100 -0.17 -3.03 2.44
N ALA A 101 -1.46 -3.35 2.44
CA ALA A 101 -2.21 -3.81 3.59
C ALA A 101 -1.98 -5.30 3.83
N MET A 102 -1.74 -5.70 5.08
CA MET A 102 -1.42 -7.08 5.46
C MET A 102 -2.40 -7.57 6.52
N ASP A 103 -3.01 -8.73 6.27
CA ASP A 103 -3.80 -9.45 7.26
C ASP A 103 -2.88 -10.35 8.07
N ILE A 104 -2.47 -9.87 9.23
CA ILE A 104 -1.54 -10.56 10.11
C ILE A 104 -2.32 -11.37 11.14
N GLU A 105 -1.99 -12.65 11.26
CA GLU A 105 -2.58 -13.55 12.26
C GLU A 105 -2.46 -12.92 13.66
N PRO A 106 -3.55 -12.84 14.44
CA PRO A 106 -3.48 -12.33 15.81
C PRO A 106 -2.48 -13.12 16.65
N GLY A 107 -1.76 -12.45 17.55
CA GLY A 107 -0.81 -13.14 18.44
C GLY A 107 -1.45 -14.21 19.34
N PRO A 108 -0.62 -15.09 19.93
CA PRO A 108 -1.08 -16.18 20.78
C PRO A 108 -1.83 -15.64 21.99
N VAL A 109 -2.82 -16.40 22.46
CA VAL A 109 -3.55 -16.07 23.69
C VAL A 109 -2.64 -16.38 24.88
N LEU A 110 -2.41 -15.38 25.71
CA LEU A 110 -1.64 -15.50 26.94
C LEU A 110 -2.50 -16.06 28.07
N PRO A 111 -1.90 -16.67 29.11
CA PRO A 111 -2.63 -17.15 30.29
C PRO A 111 -3.47 -16.07 31.00
N SER A 112 -3.11 -14.80 30.83
CA SER A 112 -3.86 -13.64 31.34
C SER A 112 -5.12 -13.28 30.54
N GLY A 113 -5.45 -14.05 29.49
CA GLY A 113 -6.60 -13.80 28.60
C GLY A 113 -6.34 -12.76 27.51
N GLY A 114 -5.25 -12.00 27.59
CA GLY A 114 -4.80 -11.09 26.54
C GLY A 114 -4.14 -11.81 25.37
N ARG A 115 -3.92 -11.11 24.24
CA ARG A 115 -3.08 -11.62 23.15
C ARG A 115 -1.67 -11.05 23.25
N GLY A 116 -0.67 -11.91 23.10
CA GLY A 116 0.73 -11.52 23.02
C GLY A 116 1.07 -10.85 21.68
N PRO A 117 2.24 -10.21 21.57
CA PRO A 117 2.74 -9.72 20.29
C PRO A 117 3.06 -10.89 19.35
N ARG A 118 2.80 -10.72 18.06
CA ARG A 118 3.30 -11.64 17.02
C ARG A 118 4.50 -11.01 16.31
N PRO A 119 5.72 -11.58 16.45
CA PRO A 119 6.89 -11.07 15.76
C PRO A 119 6.83 -11.48 14.29
N VAL A 120 6.31 -10.60 13.42
CA VAL A 120 6.36 -10.78 11.97
C VAL A 120 7.58 -10.04 11.44
N ASN A 121 8.52 -10.78 10.87
CA ASN A 121 9.70 -10.22 10.20
C ASN A 121 9.50 -10.31 8.68
N ILE A 122 9.41 -9.14 8.03
CA ILE A 122 9.22 -8.99 6.58
C ILE A 122 10.49 -8.50 5.87
N THR A 123 11.61 -8.33 6.59
CA THR A 123 12.84 -7.79 6.02
C THR A 123 13.37 -8.65 4.87
N GLY A 124 13.23 -9.97 4.98
CA GLY A 124 13.56 -10.91 3.90
C GLY A 124 12.71 -10.68 2.65
N CYS A 125 11.39 -10.56 2.81
CA CYS A 125 10.45 -10.29 1.72
C CYS A 125 10.80 -8.98 0.98
N LEU A 126 11.10 -7.92 1.75
CA LEU A 126 11.51 -6.64 1.18
C LEU A 126 12.85 -6.78 0.44
N SER A 127 13.86 -7.38 1.06
CA SER A 127 15.18 -7.59 0.44
C SER A 127 15.07 -8.32 -0.91
N THR A 128 14.31 -9.41 -0.96
CA THR A 128 14.05 -10.15 -2.20
C THR A 128 13.31 -9.29 -3.23
N PHE A 129 12.34 -8.47 -2.81
CA PHE A 129 11.66 -7.54 -3.70
C PHE A 129 12.60 -6.49 -4.30
N TYR A 130 13.50 -5.89 -3.52
CA TYR A 130 14.53 -4.98 -4.05
C TYR A 130 15.46 -5.67 -5.03
N GLN A 131 15.81 -6.94 -4.78
CA GLN A 131 16.60 -7.73 -5.72
C GLN A 131 15.88 -7.94 -7.05
N ILE A 132 14.59 -8.29 -7.02
CA ILE A 132 13.75 -8.44 -8.23
C ILE A 132 13.73 -7.13 -9.04
N LEU A 133 13.58 -5.99 -8.37
CA LEU A 133 13.62 -4.68 -9.04
C LEU A 133 14.98 -4.40 -9.68
N ARG A 134 16.07 -4.67 -8.96
CA ARG A 134 17.45 -4.48 -9.45
C ARG A 134 17.79 -5.39 -10.63
N GLU A 135 17.27 -6.60 -10.66
CA GLU A 135 17.46 -7.52 -11.81
C GLU A 135 16.74 -7.01 -13.06
N ARG A 136 15.69 -6.21 -12.92
CA ARG A 136 14.95 -5.60 -14.03
C ARG A 136 15.54 -4.26 -14.47
N ASP A 137 16.09 -3.51 -13.54
CA ASP A 137 16.79 -2.27 -13.79
C ASP A 137 17.98 -2.13 -12.85
N ALA A 138 19.17 -2.43 -13.38
CA ALA A 138 20.42 -2.38 -12.63
C ALA A 138 20.94 -0.94 -12.43
N TYR A 139 20.42 0.04 -13.16
CA TYR A 139 20.90 1.42 -13.13
C TYR A 139 20.16 2.27 -12.08
N THR A 140 18.95 1.89 -11.72
CA THR A 140 18.18 2.58 -10.68
C THR A 140 18.62 2.16 -9.28
N ASN A 141 19.04 3.14 -8.46
CA ASN A 141 19.31 2.91 -7.04
C ASN A 141 18.00 2.83 -6.23
N PHE A 142 17.35 1.67 -6.26
CA PHE A 142 16.09 1.47 -5.52
C PHE A 142 16.26 1.64 -4.01
N GLY A 143 17.42 1.33 -3.44
CA GLY A 143 17.65 1.45 -1.99
C GLY A 143 17.51 2.88 -1.46
N GLU A 144 17.87 3.87 -2.28
CA GLU A 144 17.70 5.29 -1.95
C GLU A 144 16.34 5.84 -2.39
N LYS A 145 15.84 5.39 -3.54
CA LYS A 145 14.64 5.97 -4.18
C LYS A 145 13.34 5.40 -3.65
N LEU A 146 13.30 4.09 -3.38
CA LEU A 146 12.11 3.40 -2.90
C LEU A 146 12.29 3.14 -1.40
N THR A 147 11.51 3.82 -0.58
CA THR A 147 11.54 3.66 0.88
C THR A 147 10.23 3.03 1.38
N TYR A 148 10.27 2.47 2.58
CA TYR A 148 9.09 1.87 3.20
C TYR A 148 8.96 2.27 4.67
N VAL A 149 7.73 2.41 5.14
CA VAL A 149 7.40 2.64 6.55
C VAL A 149 6.23 1.75 6.96
N TYR A 150 6.34 1.10 8.11
CA TYR A 150 5.24 0.35 8.69
C TYR A 150 4.23 1.30 9.36
N LEU A 151 2.94 1.08 9.11
CA LEU A 151 1.85 1.87 9.65
C LEU A 151 0.75 0.98 10.25
N LYS A 152 0.16 1.44 11.35
CA LYS A 152 -1.13 0.94 11.87
C LYS A 152 -2.28 1.70 11.21
N ARG A 153 -3.46 1.07 11.16
CA ARG A 153 -4.70 1.65 10.59
C ARG A 153 -4.96 3.13 10.96
N PRO A 154 -4.84 3.60 12.22
CA PRO A 154 -5.10 5.01 12.53
C PRO A 154 -4.15 5.96 11.77
N GLN A 155 -2.91 5.54 11.53
CA GLN A 155 -1.91 6.32 10.82
C GLN A 155 -2.16 6.34 9.31
N THR A 156 -3.02 5.48 8.75
CA THR A 156 -3.31 5.47 7.31
C THR A 156 -4.54 6.30 6.93
N MET A 157 -5.28 6.83 7.91
CA MET A 157 -6.55 7.53 7.67
C MET A 157 -6.40 8.87 6.94
N HIS A 158 -5.21 9.49 7.00
CA HIS A 158 -4.95 10.76 6.30
C HIS A 158 -4.63 10.58 4.81
N PHE A 159 -4.35 9.35 4.34
CA PHE A 159 -4.11 9.10 2.92
C PHE A 159 -5.42 9.09 2.15
N ARG A 160 -5.38 9.56 0.90
CA ARG A 160 -6.48 9.36 -0.06
C ARG A 160 -6.10 8.20 -0.98
N LEU A 161 -7.00 7.24 -1.12
CA LEU A 161 -6.82 6.05 -1.98
C LEU A 161 -7.72 6.18 -3.22
N TYR A 162 -7.30 5.54 -4.32
CA TYR A 162 -8.09 5.47 -5.55
C TYR A 162 -9.28 4.54 -5.42
#